data_AF-A0A7S3MC21-F1
#
_entry.id   AF-A0A7S3MC21-F1
#
_cell.length_a   1.000
_cell.length_b   1.000
_cell.length_c   1.000
_cell.angle_alpha   90.00
_cell.angle_beta   90.00
_cell.angle_gamma   90.00
#
_symmetry.space_group_name_H-M   'P 1'
#
loop_
_entity.id
_entity.type
_entity.pdbx_description
1 polymer ?
#
loop_
_entity_poly.entity_id
_entity_poly.type
_entity_poly.pdbx_seq_one_letter_code
_entity_poly.pdbx_strand_id
1 'polypeptide(L)'
;GIQSCQAAYVDSNNLLWAVDTGRRNLLSATPAAYVDGTPTLWVFDLATGVNTYIYRFPAEVASPSNSFLNDIVLDEVNRVAYFTDSWGSGALITLDLVTGLSRRYSGISTANQPSYVMVIDGTNYGSGIFTTPSDGIALTEDYEALFYCAVQ
;
A
#
# COMPACT_ATOMS: atom_id res chain seq x y z
N GLY A 1 -2.40 8.39 16.56
CA GLY A 1 -1.06 8.08 16.04
C GLY A 1 -1.16 6.97 15.02
N ILE A 2 -0.05 6.54 14.46
CA ILE A 2 0.01 5.39 13.53
C ILE A 2 -0.61 4.16 14.19
N GLN A 3 -1.50 3.46 13.49
CA GLN A 3 -2.13 2.23 13.99
C GLN A 3 -1.31 0.99 13.62
N SER A 4 -0.85 0.92 12.37
CA SER A 4 -0.11 -0.22 11.82
C SER A 4 0.65 0.22 10.57
N CYS A 5 1.96 0.41 10.72
CA CYS A 5 2.87 0.79 9.64
C CYS A 5 3.23 -0.45 8.81
N GLN A 6 2.87 -0.49 7.53
CA GLN A 6 3.17 -1.63 6.65
C GLN A 6 4.43 -1.42 5.82
N ALA A 7 4.48 -0.32 5.08
CA ALA A 7 5.66 0.05 4.34
C ALA A 7 6.19 1.41 4.77
N ALA A 8 7.45 1.63 4.46
CA ALA A 8 8.06 2.94 4.55
C ALA A 8 9.01 3.18 3.38
N TYR A 9 9.14 4.43 2.97
CA TYR A 9 10.06 4.88 1.93
C TYR A 9 10.84 6.10 2.43
N VAL A 10 12.14 6.18 2.10
CA VAL A 10 12.97 7.36 2.39
C VAL A 10 13.27 8.06 1.07
N ASP A 11 12.88 9.33 0.96
CA ASP A 11 13.10 10.12 -0.26
C ASP A 11 14.47 10.81 -0.30
N SER A 12 14.78 11.43 -1.44
CA SER A 12 16.03 12.16 -1.65
C SER A 12 16.21 13.39 -0.75
N ASN A 13 15.13 13.85 -0.09
CA ASN A 13 15.14 14.99 0.83
C ASN A 13 15.25 14.56 2.30
N ASN A 14 15.56 13.28 2.56
CA ASN A 14 15.68 12.72 3.90
C ASN A 14 14.35 12.77 4.68
N LEU A 15 13.22 12.61 3.97
CA LEU A 15 11.91 12.41 4.57
C LEU A 15 11.56 10.92 4.58
N LEU A 16 11.04 10.45 5.71
CA LEU A 16 10.45 9.12 5.86
C LEU A 16 8.95 9.18 5.63
N TRP A 17 8.49 8.40 4.67
CA TRP A 17 7.10 8.24 4.27
C TRP A 17 6.59 6.90 4.79
N ALA A 18 5.78 6.92 5.85
CA ALA A 18 5.30 5.71 6.54
C ALA A 18 3.81 5.47 6.23
N VAL A 19 3.51 4.30 5.67
CA VAL A 19 2.15 3.88 5.26
C VAL A 19 1.44 3.26 6.46
N ASP A 20 0.45 3.96 7.00
CA ASP A 20 -0.43 3.46 8.06
C ASP A 20 -1.73 2.91 7.47
N THR A 21 -1.96 1.64 7.67
CA THR A 21 -3.18 0.95 7.19
C THR A 21 -4.44 1.36 7.93
N GLY A 22 -4.33 2.03 9.08
CA GLY A 22 -5.48 2.47 9.88
C GLY A 22 -6.21 1.36 10.64
N ARG A 23 -5.70 0.11 10.60
CA ARG A 23 -6.25 -1.04 11.31
C ARG A 23 -5.17 -2.01 11.78
N ARG A 24 -5.43 -2.76 12.85
CA ARG A 24 -4.43 -3.65 13.48
C ARG A 24 -4.58 -5.14 13.12
N ASN A 25 -5.67 -5.53 12.46
CA ASN A 25 -6.07 -6.93 12.24
C ASN A 25 -5.74 -7.45 10.83
N LEU A 26 -4.45 -7.49 10.51
CA LEU A 26 -3.86 -7.89 9.22
C LEU A 26 -4.50 -9.10 8.52
N LEU A 27 -4.74 -10.18 9.27
CA LEU A 27 -5.18 -11.48 8.75
C LEU A 27 -6.60 -11.87 9.17
N SER A 28 -7.39 -10.91 9.66
CA SER A 28 -8.74 -11.21 10.13
C SER A 28 -9.71 -11.34 8.96
N ALA A 29 -10.50 -12.41 8.97
CA ALA A 29 -11.67 -12.55 8.09
C ALA A 29 -12.76 -11.51 8.37
N THR A 30 -12.65 -10.76 9.47
CA THR A 30 -13.54 -9.65 9.85
C THR A 30 -12.76 -8.34 10.04
N PRO A 31 -12.21 -7.75 8.95
CA PRO A 31 -11.37 -6.57 9.03
C PRO A 31 -12.06 -5.38 9.72
N ALA A 32 -13.38 -5.26 9.53
CA ALA A 32 -14.22 -4.21 10.10
C ALA A 32 -14.29 -4.18 11.64
N ALA A 33 -13.94 -5.27 12.33
CA ALA A 33 -14.06 -5.37 13.79
C ALA A 33 -12.96 -4.62 14.56
N TYR A 34 -11.85 -4.26 13.90
CA TYR A 34 -10.69 -3.61 14.52
C TYR A 34 -10.19 -2.45 13.63
N VAL A 35 -11.14 -1.65 13.14
CA VAL A 35 -10.86 -0.40 12.44
C VAL A 35 -10.65 0.69 13.47
N ASP A 36 -9.40 1.15 13.59
CA ASP A 36 -9.01 2.12 14.62
C ASP A 36 -8.78 3.53 14.04
N GLY A 37 -8.73 3.65 12.70
CA GLY A 37 -8.57 4.92 12.02
C GLY A 37 -8.70 4.84 10.50
N THR A 38 -8.56 6.01 9.86
CA THR A 38 -8.46 6.14 8.41
C THR A 38 -7.06 5.70 7.95
N PRO A 39 -6.91 5.00 6.81
CA PRO A 39 -5.60 4.81 6.20
C PRO A 39 -4.92 6.15 5.95
N THR A 40 -3.62 6.24 6.28
CA THR A 40 -2.85 7.48 6.21
C THR A 40 -1.43 7.27 5.73
N LEU A 41 -0.85 8.32 5.14
CA LEU A 41 0.58 8.41 4.87
C LEU A 41 1.18 9.47 5.78
N TRP A 42 2.08 9.07 6.66
CA TRP A 42 2.77 9.95 7.58
C TRP A 42 4.13 10.33 7.00
N VAL A 43 4.48 11.61 7.08
CA VAL A 43 5.78 12.12 6.63
C VAL A 43 6.56 12.61 7.84
N PHE A 44 7.78 12.13 7.99
CA PHE A 44 8.68 12.54 9.06
C PHE A 44 9.96 13.10 8.46
N ASP A 45 10.43 14.21 9.00
CA ASP A 45 11.78 14.68 8.73
C ASP A 45 12.76 13.84 9.56
N LEU A 46 13.66 13.10 8.90
CA LEU A 46 14.59 12.21 9.58
C LEU A 46 15.71 12.95 10.33
N ALA A 47 16.01 14.20 9.97
CA ALA A 47 17.02 14.99 10.67
C ALA A 47 16.51 15.47 12.05
N THR A 48 15.22 15.78 12.14
CA THR A 48 14.59 16.32 13.36
C THR A 48 13.74 15.30 14.11
N GLY A 49 13.33 14.22 13.46
CA GLY A 49 12.38 13.23 13.98
C GLY A 49 10.94 13.76 14.07
N VAL A 50 10.65 14.93 13.50
CA VAL A 50 9.35 15.59 13.59
C VAL A 50 8.44 15.10 12.47
N ASN A 51 7.17 14.84 12.81
CA ASN A 51 6.14 14.64 11.80
C ASN A 51 5.86 15.96 11.09
N THR A 52 6.11 16.00 9.78
CA THR A 52 5.95 17.20 8.95
C THR A 52 4.58 17.24 8.26
N TYR A 53 4.01 16.07 7.95
CA TYR A 53 2.72 15.99 7.26
C TYR A 53 1.99 14.67 7.49
N ILE A 54 0.67 14.67 7.25
CA ILE A 54 -0.18 13.47 7.24
C ILE A 54 -1.19 13.58 6.11
N TYR A 55 -1.08 12.71 5.10
CA TYR A 55 -2.13 12.54 4.10
C TYR A 55 -3.17 11.52 4.60
N ARG A 56 -4.45 11.86 4.45
CA ARG A 56 -5.57 10.99 4.81
C ARG A 56 -6.28 10.53 3.55
N PHE A 57 -6.39 9.22 3.37
CA PHE A 57 -7.06 8.67 2.20
C PHE A 57 -8.59 8.70 2.41
N PRO A 58 -9.37 9.25 1.46
CA PRO A 58 -10.82 9.15 1.49
C PRO A 58 -11.28 7.68 1.47
N ALA A 59 -12.43 7.39 2.08
CA ALA A 59 -12.93 6.03 2.22
C ALA A 59 -13.25 5.37 0.86
N GLU A 60 -13.61 6.17 -0.14
CA GLU A 60 -13.82 5.75 -1.52
C GLU A 60 -12.52 5.34 -2.25
N VAL A 61 -11.37 5.84 -1.79
CA VAL A 61 -10.04 5.46 -2.32
C VAL A 61 -9.49 4.28 -1.53
N ALA A 62 -9.47 4.39 -0.20
CA ALA A 62 -8.99 3.38 0.73
C ALA A 62 -9.98 3.23 1.89
N SER A 63 -10.91 2.28 1.76
CA SER A 63 -11.92 2.02 2.78
C SER A 63 -11.28 1.48 4.06
N PRO A 64 -11.53 2.06 5.24
CA PRO A 64 -11.01 1.54 6.51
C PRO A 64 -11.39 0.08 6.78
N SER A 65 -12.51 -0.40 6.24
CA SER A 65 -13.00 -1.77 6.46
C SER A 65 -12.60 -2.77 5.37
N ASN A 66 -12.08 -2.31 4.23
CA ASN A 66 -11.85 -3.17 3.06
C ASN A 66 -10.58 -2.85 2.26
N SER A 67 -9.77 -1.91 2.71
CA SER A 67 -8.47 -1.60 2.12
C SER A 67 -7.35 -2.05 3.04
N PHE A 68 -6.22 -2.38 2.42
CA PHE A 68 -4.97 -2.69 3.08
C PHE A 68 -3.82 -2.11 2.27
N LEU A 69 -3.53 -0.82 2.49
CA LEU A 69 -2.38 -0.16 1.86
C LEU A 69 -1.09 -0.86 2.29
N ASN A 70 -0.38 -1.43 1.33
CA ASN A 70 0.74 -2.32 1.61
C ASN A 70 2.06 -1.64 1.31
N ASP A 71 2.44 -1.57 0.03
CA ASP A 71 3.70 -0.96 -0.40
C ASP A 71 3.53 0.45 -0.95
N ILE A 72 4.67 1.16 -1.06
CA ILE A 72 4.76 2.52 -1.61
C ILE A 72 6.04 2.68 -2.46
N VAL A 73 5.90 3.41 -3.57
CA VAL A 73 7.02 4.03 -4.30
C VAL A 73 6.70 5.49 -4.59
N LEU A 74 7.72 6.34 -4.65
CA LEU A 74 7.58 7.76 -4.91
C LEU A 74 8.20 8.15 -6.26
N ASP A 75 7.40 8.85 -7.05
CA ASP A 75 7.88 9.67 -8.15
C ASP A 75 8.14 11.09 -7.63
N GLU A 76 9.40 11.35 -7.29
CA GLU A 76 9.82 12.63 -6.73
C GLU A 76 9.82 13.75 -7.77
N VAL A 77 9.89 13.41 -9.07
CA VAL A 77 9.90 14.35 -10.20
C VAL A 77 8.50 14.87 -10.48
N ASN A 78 7.54 13.96 -10.65
CA ASN A 78 6.14 14.30 -10.93
C ASN A 78 5.32 14.52 -9.66
N ARG A 79 5.92 14.32 -8.48
CA ARG A 79 5.30 14.54 -7.17
C ARG A 79 4.09 13.63 -6.95
N VAL A 80 4.24 12.34 -7.25
CA VAL A 80 3.19 11.32 -7.08
C VAL A 80 3.72 10.19 -6.22
N ALA A 81 2.91 9.73 -5.26
CA ALA A 81 3.15 8.45 -4.59
C ALA A 81 2.20 7.39 -5.13
N TYR A 82 2.71 6.18 -5.33
CA TYR A 82 1.96 5.01 -5.77
C TYR A 82 1.93 3.97 -4.67
N PHE A 83 0.79 3.32 -4.51
CA PHE A 83 0.56 2.31 -3.49
C PHE A 83 -0.12 1.09 -4.06
N THR A 84 0.10 -0.06 -3.42
CA THR A 84 -0.73 -1.24 -3.59
C THR A 84 -1.75 -1.34 -2.47
N ASP A 85 -2.96 -1.78 -2.83
CA ASP A 85 -3.97 -2.24 -1.89
C ASP A 85 -4.04 -3.76 -1.98
N SER A 86 -3.63 -4.44 -0.92
CA SER A 86 -3.47 -5.89 -0.87
C SER A 86 -4.67 -6.60 -0.25
N TRP A 87 -5.85 -5.97 -0.30
CA TRP A 87 -7.09 -6.58 0.17
C TRP A 87 -8.24 -6.42 -0.82
N GLY A 88 -9.30 -7.20 -0.58
CA GLY A 88 -10.48 -7.23 -1.44
C GLY A 88 -10.10 -7.62 -2.87
N SER A 89 -10.51 -6.79 -3.83
CA SER A 89 -10.21 -7.02 -5.26
C SER A 89 -8.83 -6.51 -5.70
N GLY A 90 -8.05 -5.93 -4.80
CA GLY A 90 -6.81 -5.23 -5.14
C GLY A 90 -7.01 -3.87 -5.78
N ALA A 91 -5.97 -3.04 -5.71
CA ALA A 91 -5.88 -1.81 -6.45
C ALA A 91 -4.45 -1.27 -6.49
N LEU A 92 -4.20 -0.42 -7.48
CA LEU A 92 -3.21 0.63 -7.37
C LEU A 92 -3.88 1.91 -6.89
N ILE A 93 -3.22 2.64 -6.00
CA ILE A 93 -3.64 3.96 -5.55
C ILE A 93 -2.56 4.97 -5.91
N THR A 94 -2.97 6.13 -6.40
CA THR A 94 -2.09 7.27 -6.63
C THR A 94 -2.43 8.38 -5.65
N LEU A 95 -1.42 9.09 -5.15
CA LEU A 95 -1.56 10.30 -4.35
C LEU A 95 -0.73 11.41 -5.01
N ASP A 96 -1.38 12.50 -5.39
CA ASP A 96 -0.71 13.73 -5.77
C ASP A 96 -0.18 14.41 -4.50
N LEU A 97 1.14 14.53 -4.39
CA LEU A 97 1.82 15.05 -3.20
C LEU A 97 1.68 16.58 -3.06
N VAL A 98 1.31 17.28 -4.13
CA VAL A 98 1.08 18.73 -4.14
C VAL A 98 -0.34 19.05 -3.69
N THR A 99 -1.34 18.38 -4.27
CA THR A 99 -2.76 18.66 -3.99
C THR A 99 -3.33 17.83 -2.86
N GLY A 100 -2.71 16.71 -2.52
CA GLY A 100 -3.21 15.72 -1.56
C GLY A 100 -4.38 14.88 -2.09
N LEU A 101 -4.74 15.02 -3.37
CA LEU A 101 -5.80 14.24 -3.99
C LEU A 101 -5.32 12.82 -4.30
N SER A 102 -6.17 11.83 -4.02
CA SER A 102 -5.86 10.43 -4.31
C SER A 102 -6.92 9.78 -5.20
N ARG A 103 -6.52 8.72 -5.90
CA ARG A 103 -7.36 7.96 -6.83
C ARG A 103 -7.08 6.47 -6.71
N ARG A 104 -8.10 5.66 -6.98
CA ARG A 104 -8.05 4.20 -6.94
C ARG A 104 -8.20 3.63 -8.35
N TYR A 105 -7.38 2.64 -8.68
CA TYR A 105 -7.39 1.90 -9.94
C TYR A 105 -7.47 0.40 -9.65
N SER A 106 -8.59 -0.22 -9.99
CA SER A 106 -8.81 -1.66 -9.81
C SER A 106 -9.13 -2.32 -11.15
N GLY A 107 -8.65 -3.54 -11.36
CA GLY A 107 -8.92 -4.30 -12.56
C GLY A 107 -8.36 -5.73 -12.48
N ILE A 108 -8.44 -6.45 -13.58
CA ILE A 108 -7.94 -7.84 -13.66
C ILE A 108 -6.45 -7.93 -13.33
N SER A 109 -5.65 -6.93 -13.73
CA SER A 109 -4.21 -6.90 -13.46
C SER A 109 -3.86 -6.66 -11.99
N THR A 110 -4.75 -6.07 -11.19
CA THR A 110 -4.54 -5.83 -9.76
C THR A 110 -5.15 -6.92 -8.88
N ALA A 111 -5.93 -7.83 -9.47
CA ALA A 111 -6.59 -8.91 -8.75
C ALA A 111 -5.63 -10.08 -8.47
N ASN A 112 -6.05 -10.98 -7.57
CA ASN A 112 -5.31 -12.20 -7.31
C ASN A 112 -5.32 -13.18 -8.50
N GLN A 113 -4.39 -14.15 -8.50
CA GLN A 113 -4.16 -15.08 -9.60
C GLN A 113 -4.49 -16.54 -9.19
N PRO A 114 -5.77 -16.93 -9.07
CA PRO A 114 -6.21 -18.14 -8.33
C PRO A 114 -5.62 -19.48 -8.80
N SER A 115 -5.01 -19.53 -9.99
CA SER A 115 -4.34 -20.71 -10.53
C SER A 115 -2.85 -20.84 -10.16
N TYR A 116 -2.25 -19.83 -9.51
CA TYR A 116 -0.85 -19.91 -9.10
C TYR A 116 -0.71 -20.74 -7.80
N VAL A 117 0.40 -21.48 -7.71
CA VAL A 117 0.68 -22.43 -6.62
C VAL A 117 1.99 -22.04 -5.98
N MET A 118 1.96 -21.72 -4.69
CA MET A 118 3.17 -21.35 -3.97
C MET A 118 3.96 -22.60 -3.56
N VAL A 119 5.20 -22.69 -4.04
CA VAL A 119 6.16 -23.72 -3.63
C VAL A 119 7.39 -23.04 -3.07
N ILE A 120 7.64 -23.20 -1.77
CA ILE A 120 8.82 -22.66 -1.07
C ILE A 120 9.61 -23.84 -0.52
N ASP A 121 10.90 -23.93 -0.88
CA ASP A 121 11.81 -24.99 -0.45
C ASP A 121 11.23 -26.41 -0.64
N GLY A 122 10.62 -26.64 -1.82
CA GLY A 122 9.95 -27.90 -2.16
C GLY A 122 8.62 -28.18 -1.45
N THR A 123 8.22 -27.33 -0.49
CA THR A 123 6.93 -27.44 0.20
C THR A 123 5.85 -26.73 -0.61
N ASN A 124 4.81 -27.47 -0.99
CA ASN A 124 3.65 -26.95 -1.71
C ASN A 124 2.61 -26.43 -0.70
N TYR A 125 2.40 -25.11 -0.70
CA TYR A 125 1.41 -24.44 0.17
C TYR A 125 0.03 -24.29 -0.48
N GLY A 126 -0.13 -24.79 -1.71
CA GLY A 126 -1.34 -24.71 -2.50
C GLY A 126 -1.56 -23.31 -3.09
N SER A 127 -2.80 -23.07 -3.54
CA SER A 127 -3.25 -21.79 -4.11
C SER A 127 -4.15 -20.99 -3.17
N GLY A 128 -4.35 -21.47 -1.93
CA GLY A 128 -5.36 -20.95 -1.00
C GLY A 128 -4.82 -20.27 0.24
N ILE A 129 -3.52 -20.41 0.55
CA ILE A 129 -2.94 -19.87 1.79
C ILE A 129 -2.63 -18.38 1.70
N PHE A 130 -2.33 -17.91 0.51
CA PHE A 130 -2.03 -16.52 0.20
C PHE A 130 -2.74 -16.23 -1.11
N THR A 131 -3.80 -15.42 -1.02
CA THR A 131 -4.61 -15.01 -2.17
C THR A 131 -4.56 -13.50 -2.32
N THR A 132 -3.42 -12.92 -1.92
CA THR A 132 -3.21 -11.49 -1.89
C THR A 132 -3.30 -10.95 -3.32
N PRO A 133 -4.11 -9.91 -3.57
CA PRO A 133 -4.11 -9.22 -4.85
C PRO A 133 -2.81 -8.39 -4.97
N SER A 134 -2.83 -7.26 -5.68
CA SER A 134 -1.66 -6.36 -5.78
C SER A 134 -0.95 -6.15 -4.44
N ASP A 135 0.35 -6.44 -4.39
CA ASP A 135 1.19 -6.45 -3.19
C ASP A 135 2.51 -5.71 -3.49
N GLY A 136 3.47 -6.36 -4.15
CA GLY A 136 4.73 -5.73 -4.53
C GLY A 136 4.56 -4.64 -5.59
N ILE A 137 5.29 -3.53 -5.43
CA ILE A 137 5.36 -2.41 -6.38
C ILE A 137 6.79 -1.89 -6.53
N ALA A 138 7.17 -1.51 -7.75
CA ALA A 138 8.46 -0.93 -8.07
C ALA A 138 8.32 0.15 -9.15
N LEU A 139 9.14 1.19 -9.07
CA LEU A 139 9.22 2.26 -10.06
C LEU A 139 10.63 2.28 -10.63
N THR A 140 10.75 2.46 -11.95
CA THR A 140 12.07 2.62 -12.58
C THR A 140 12.73 3.94 -12.16
N GLU A 141 14.06 3.98 -12.20
CA GLU A 141 14.83 5.17 -11.81
C GLU A 141 14.53 6.40 -12.69
N ASP A 142 14.09 6.18 -13.93
CA ASP A 142 13.66 7.23 -14.87
C ASP A 142 12.17 7.63 -14.70
N TYR A 143 11.46 7.00 -13.76
CA TYR A 143 10.05 7.22 -13.45
C TYR A 143 9.08 6.90 -14.62
N GLU A 144 9.54 6.19 -15.66
CA GLU A 144 8.71 5.91 -16.85
C GLU A 144 7.87 4.63 -16.74
N ALA A 145 8.22 3.71 -15.84
CA ALA A 145 7.53 2.44 -15.69
C ALA A 145 7.26 2.04 -14.24
N LEU A 146 5.99 1.79 -13.94
CA LEU A 146 5.51 1.23 -12.68
C LEU A 146 5.23 -0.27 -12.84
N PHE A 147 5.97 -1.10 -12.13
CA PHE A 147 5.77 -2.54 -12.03
C PHE A 147 5.01 -2.88 -10.76
N TYR A 148 4.13 -3.86 -10.84
CA TYR A 148 3.39 -4.36 -9.70
C TYR A 148 3.00 -5.82 -9.94
N CYS A 149 2.80 -6.57 -8.86
CA CYS A 149 2.35 -7.95 -8.95
C CYS A 149 1.41 -8.30 -7.79
N ALA A 150 0.63 -9.36 -8.01
CA ALA A 150 -0.04 -10.03 -6.91
C ALA A 150 0.93 -11.00 -6.23
N VAL A 151 0.76 -11.21 -4.93
CA VAL A 151 1.45 -12.27 -4.18
C VAL A 151 0.45 -13.35 -3.84
N GLN A 152 0.80 -14.57 -4.17
CA GLN A 152 0.21 -15.74 -3.52
C GLN A 152 1.32 -16.39 -2.76
#